data_AF-A0A0F8WL92-F1
#
_entry.id   AF-A0A0F8WL92-F1
#
_cell.length_a   1.000
_cell.length_b   1.000
_cell.length_c   1.000
_cell.angle_alpha   90.00
_cell.angle_beta   90.00
_cell.angle_gamma   90.00
#
_symmetry.space_group_name_H-M   'P 1'
#
loop_
_entity.id
_entity.type
_entity.pdbx_description
1 polymer ?
#
loop_
_entity_poly.entity_id
_entity_poly.type
_entity_poly.pdbx_seq_one_letter_code
_entity_poly.pdbx_strand_id
1 'polypeptide(L)'
;MTKTRRLLHEEITFSLAKEREVNVLHQLDYHDKQTRFFSLLSSRRAWSAKQNDIKLRENLFRDLSRILLRISRIPLPRIGSFIIDSDGFLCLSNRPLSIEIENLENEKIPTHIPCCYTYSTVDSYVADMLRVHDSRLRHQPNAVNNLQDCAYQMSALAAMRATAVLFFRGDFRRGPFVFTLTDLHQSNIFVDENWHITSHVLWIWNGLALAQLKWLNLLTG
;
A
#
# COMPACT_ATOMS: atom_id res chain seq x y z
N MET A 1 -29.63 -6.58 19.58
CA MET A 1 -28.95 -6.38 20.89
C MET A 1 -27.65 -5.62 20.65
N THR A 2 -27.50 -4.46 21.24
CA THR A 2 -26.27 -3.65 21.16
C THR A 2 -25.15 -4.35 21.96
N LYS A 3 -24.05 -4.68 21.30
CA LYS A 3 -22.91 -5.36 21.93
C LYS A 3 -22.10 -4.35 22.75
N THR A 4 -22.12 -4.49 24.06
CA THR A 4 -21.41 -3.63 25.01
C THR A 4 -19.91 -3.99 25.07
N ARG A 5 -19.03 -2.99 25.16
CA ARG A 5 -17.58 -3.12 25.31
C ARG A 5 -17.11 -2.33 26.52
N ARG A 6 -16.07 -2.79 27.23
CA ARG A 6 -15.59 -2.16 28.47
C ARG A 6 -14.40 -1.24 28.19
N LEU A 7 -14.48 -0.01 28.69
CA LEU A 7 -13.39 0.98 28.79
C LEU A 7 -12.78 0.94 30.20
N LEU A 8 -11.73 1.72 30.45
CA LEU A 8 -10.98 1.71 31.72
C LEU A 8 -11.86 1.94 32.97
N HIS A 9 -12.90 2.78 32.85
CA HIS A 9 -13.76 3.17 33.98
C HIS A 9 -15.27 2.99 33.69
N GLU A 10 -15.65 2.57 32.49
CA GLU A 10 -17.06 2.52 32.09
C GLU A 10 -17.30 1.48 31.00
N GLU A 11 -18.57 1.22 30.70
CA GLU A 11 -18.98 0.39 29.57
C GLU A 11 -19.56 1.27 28.46
N ILE A 12 -19.23 0.95 27.21
CA ILE A 12 -19.62 1.72 26.03
C ILE A 12 -20.31 0.84 24.99
N THR A 13 -21.29 1.42 24.30
CA THR A 13 -21.96 0.83 23.14
C THR A 13 -21.59 1.60 21.87
N PHE A 14 -21.70 0.94 20.71
CA PHE A 14 -21.35 1.56 19.42
C PHE A 14 -22.14 2.84 19.13
N SER A 15 -23.42 2.89 19.49
CA SER A 15 -24.26 4.09 19.37
C SER A 15 -23.74 5.25 20.21
N LEU A 16 -23.31 4.99 21.45
CA LEU A 16 -22.77 6.00 22.35
C LEU A 16 -21.37 6.49 21.90
N ALA A 17 -20.56 5.59 21.34
CA ALA A 17 -19.25 5.93 20.79
C ALA A 17 -19.33 6.82 19.55
N LYS A 18 -20.42 6.72 18.77
CA LYS A 18 -20.63 7.50 17.55
C LYS A 18 -21.03 8.96 17.84
N GLU A 19 -21.69 9.21 18.97
CA GLU A 19 -22.10 10.55 19.41
C GLU A 19 -21.00 11.28 20.21
N ARG A 20 -20.03 10.54 20.74
CA ARG A 20 -18.89 11.11 21.45
C ARG A 20 -17.84 11.61 20.46
N GLU A 21 -17.58 12.93 20.45
CA GLU A 21 -16.46 13.56 19.73
C GLU A 21 -15.08 13.31 20.37
N VAL A 22 -14.90 12.20 21.08
CA VAL A 22 -13.61 11.81 21.64
C VAL A 22 -13.08 10.57 20.91
N ASN A 23 -11.78 10.54 20.66
CA ASN A 23 -11.14 9.38 20.04
C ASN A 23 -11.13 8.20 21.03
N VAL A 24 -12.22 7.42 21.04
CA VAL A 24 -12.44 6.27 21.95
C VAL A 24 -11.29 5.24 21.85
N LEU A 25 -10.54 5.22 20.74
CA LEU A 25 -9.33 4.40 20.59
C LEU A 25 -8.25 4.71 21.64
N HIS A 26 -8.14 5.97 22.10
CA HIS A 26 -7.19 6.36 23.15
C HIS A 26 -7.59 5.91 24.56
N GLN A 27 -8.86 5.54 24.77
CA GLN A 27 -9.41 5.12 26.06
C GLN A 27 -9.56 3.60 26.20
N LEU A 28 -9.33 2.87 25.11
CA LEU A 28 -9.22 1.42 25.12
C LEU A 28 -7.79 1.05 25.54
N ASP A 29 -7.65 0.62 26.79
CA ASP A 29 -6.37 0.19 27.36
C ASP A 29 -5.96 -1.14 26.76
N TYR A 30 -5.29 -1.08 25.62
CA TYR A 30 -4.69 -2.24 24.98
C TYR A 30 -3.27 -2.39 25.51
N HIS A 31 -3.11 -2.89 26.74
CA HIS A 31 -1.80 -3.14 27.35
C HIS A 31 -0.84 -3.87 26.40
N ASP A 32 -1.32 -4.90 25.68
CA ASP A 32 -0.52 -5.62 24.68
C ASP A 32 -0.10 -4.74 23.49
N LYS A 33 -0.97 -3.83 23.03
CA LYS A 33 -0.64 -2.90 21.94
C LYS A 33 0.29 -1.79 22.43
N GLN A 34 0.18 -1.38 23.69
CA GLN A 34 1.08 -0.44 24.34
C GLN A 34 2.48 -1.05 24.50
N THR A 35 2.58 -2.30 24.96
CA THR A 35 3.84 -3.07 24.99
C THR A 35 4.43 -3.21 23.59
N ARG A 36 3.61 -3.50 22.58
CA ARG A 36 4.04 -3.57 21.18
C ARG A 36 4.51 -2.21 20.64
N PHE A 37 3.89 -1.11 21.06
CA PHE A 37 4.29 0.25 20.71
C PHE A 37 5.60 0.67 21.38
N PHE A 38 5.80 0.35 22.67
CA PHE A 38 7.08 0.59 23.33
C PHE A 38 8.19 -0.35 22.82
N SER A 39 7.86 -1.59 22.46
CA SER A 39 8.75 -2.48 21.72
C SER A 39 9.13 -1.90 20.35
N LEU A 40 8.19 -1.28 19.65
CA LEU A 40 8.42 -0.56 18.38
C LEU A 40 9.33 0.67 18.56
N LEU A 41 9.17 1.43 19.64
CA LEU A 41 10.06 2.56 19.96
C LEU A 41 11.47 2.08 20.33
N SER A 42 11.56 0.96 21.06
CA SER A 42 12.84 0.32 21.44
C SER A 42 13.55 -0.30 20.25
N SER A 43 12.82 -0.96 19.34
CA SER A 43 13.39 -1.54 18.12
C SER A 43 13.96 -0.45 17.23
N ARG A 44 13.29 0.71 17.07
CA ARG A 44 13.83 1.87 16.32
C ARG A 44 15.21 2.34 16.81
N ARG A 45 15.49 2.30 18.12
CA ARG A 45 16.82 2.60 18.68
C ARG A 45 17.81 1.44 18.48
N ALA A 46 17.34 0.20 18.47
CA ALA A 46 18.16 -0.99 18.24
C ALA A 46 18.57 -1.16 16.77
N TRP A 47 17.74 -0.74 15.81
CA TRP A 47 18.05 -0.79 14.37
C TRP A 47 19.34 -0.03 14.07
N SER A 48 19.45 1.24 14.47
CA SER A 48 20.64 2.08 14.20
C SER A 48 21.90 1.57 14.91
N ALA A 49 21.76 1.00 16.11
CA ALA A 49 22.88 0.45 16.86
C ALA A 49 23.39 -0.89 16.27
N LYS A 50 22.51 -1.70 15.70
CA LYS A 50 22.82 -3.05 15.21
C LYS A 50 22.82 -3.19 13.67
N GLN A 51 22.62 -2.10 12.92
CA GLN A 51 22.56 -2.09 11.45
C GLN A 51 23.83 -2.57 10.75
N ASN A 52 24.96 -2.61 11.46
CA ASN A 52 26.23 -3.09 10.92
C ASN A 52 26.52 -4.55 11.32
N ASP A 53 25.65 -5.19 12.09
CA ASP A 53 25.77 -6.61 12.41
C ASP A 53 25.38 -7.44 11.17
N ILE A 54 26.37 -8.13 10.61
CA ILE A 54 26.24 -8.91 9.39
C ILE A 54 25.24 -10.07 9.59
N LYS A 55 25.27 -10.74 10.75
CA LYS A 55 24.43 -11.93 11.00
C LYS A 55 22.95 -11.55 11.08
N LEU A 56 22.65 -10.47 11.78
CA LEU A 56 21.28 -9.97 11.93
C LEU A 56 20.70 -9.54 10.57
N ARG A 57 21.48 -8.84 9.75
CA ARG A 57 21.06 -8.47 8.38
C ARG A 57 20.81 -9.70 7.52
N GLU A 58 21.70 -10.68 7.58
CA GLU A 58 21.56 -11.91 6.80
C GLU A 58 20.25 -12.62 7.13
N ASN A 59 19.91 -12.73 8.42
CA ASN A 59 18.63 -13.29 8.87
C ASN A 59 17.43 -12.52 8.32
N LEU A 60 17.44 -11.20 8.44
CA LEU A 60 16.37 -10.33 7.93
C LEU A 60 16.15 -10.51 6.42
N PHE A 61 17.21 -10.42 5.63
CA PHE A 61 17.12 -10.56 4.17
C PHE A 61 16.75 -11.98 3.74
N ARG A 62 17.18 -12.99 4.49
CA ARG A 62 16.78 -14.38 4.27
C ARG A 62 15.29 -14.58 4.50
N ASP A 63 14.72 -14.01 5.54
CA ASP A 63 13.28 -14.13 5.78
C ASP A 63 12.47 -13.29 4.82
N LEU A 64 12.92 -12.06 4.49
CA LEU A 64 12.26 -11.23 3.49
C LEU A 64 12.22 -11.92 2.13
N SER A 65 13.34 -12.50 1.69
CA SER A 65 13.39 -13.25 0.43
C SER A 65 12.47 -14.47 0.44
N ARG A 66 12.41 -15.23 1.56
CA ARG A 66 11.46 -16.34 1.71
C ARG A 66 10.01 -15.89 1.64
N ILE A 67 9.66 -14.76 2.25
CA ILE A 67 8.30 -14.19 2.20
C ILE A 67 7.96 -13.80 0.76
N LEU A 68 8.83 -13.03 0.09
CA LEU A 68 8.62 -12.60 -1.30
C LEU A 68 8.48 -13.79 -2.25
N LEU A 69 9.33 -14.81 -2.10
CA LEU A 69 9.26 -16.05 -2.89
C LEU A 69 8.01 -16.88 -2.61
N ARG A 70 7.48 -16.88 -1.38
CA ARG A 70 6.23 -17.57 -1.06
C ARG A 70 5.03 -16.85 -1.66
N ILE A 71 4.99 -15.53 -1.54
CA ILE A 71 3.94 -14.69 -2.09
C ILE A 71 3.93 -14.79 -3.63
N SER A 72 5.10 -14.78 -4.28
CA SER A 72 5.19 -14.84 -5.74
C SER A 72 4.74 -16.16 -6.36
N ARG A 73 4.66 -17.23 -5.56
CA ARG A 73 4.15 -18.53 -6.01
C ARG A 73 2.63 -18.59 -6.14
N ILE A 74 1.91 -17.60 -5.62
CA ILE A 74 0.45 -17.55 -5.64
C ILE A 74 0.03 -16.48 -6.65
N PRO A 75 -0.24 -16.86 -7.91
CA PRO A 75 -0.70 -15.89 -8.90
C PRO A 75 -2.10 -15.39 -8.55
N LEU A 76 -2.29 -14.09 -8.67
CA LEU A 76 -3.60 -13.45 -8.55
C LEU A 76 -4.34 -13.50 -9.89
N PRO A 77 -5.67 -13.61 -9.88
CA PRO A 77 -6.46 -13.69 -11.11
C PRO A 77 -6.57 -12.34 -11.83
N ARG A 78 -6.40 -11.21 -11.11
CA ARG A 78 -6.59 -9.85 -11.61
C ARG A 78 -5.65 -8.87 -10.92
N ILE A 79 -5.50 -7.69 -11.50
CA ILE A 79 -4.85 -6.53 -10.87
C ILE A 79 -5.92 -5.75 -10.10
N GLY A 80 -5.69 -5.56 -8.81
CA GLY A 80 -6.64 -4.90 -7.92
C GLY A 80 -6.10 -4.82 -6.49
N SER A 81 -6.94 -4.36 -5.58
CA SER A 81 -6.69 -4.38 -4.14
C SER A 81 -7.67 -5.31 -3.43
N PHE A 82 -7.20 -5.87 -2.32
CA PHE A 82 -8.04 -6.70 -1.47
C PHE A 82 -8.87 -5.83 -0.52
N ILE A 83 -10.12 -6.23 -0.32
CA ILE A 83 -11.02 -5.71 0.72
C ILE A 83 -11.46 -6.84 1.64
N ILE A 84 -11.95 -6.49 2.82
CA ILE A 84 -12.67 -7.42 3.68
C ILE A 84 -14.16 -7.23 3.37
N ASP A 85 -14.84 -8.29 2.96
CA ASP A 85 -16.27 -8.25 2.70
C ASP A 85 -17.11 -8.23 4.00
N SER A 86 -18.43 -8.14 3.86
CA SER A 86 -19.36 -8.14 4.99
C SER A 86 -19.29 -9.40 5.85
N ASP A 87 -18.81 -10.50 5.29
CA ASP A 87 -18.69 -11.80 5.95
C ASP A 87 -17.30 -11.98 6.61
N GLY A 88 -16.40 -11.01 6.45
CA GLY A 88 -15.06 -11.02 7.04
C GLY A 88 -14.01 -11.72 6.19
N PHE A 89 -14.31 -12.08 4.94
CA PHE A 89 -13.37 -12.73 4.04
C PHE A 89 -12.61 -11.72 3.19
N LEU A 90 -11.36 -12.09 2.85
CA LEU A 90 -10.50 -11.27 1.99
C LEU A 90 -10.88 -11.50 0.53
N CYS A 91 -11.26 -10.42 -0.16
CA CYS A 91 -11.78 -10.45 -1.52
C CYS A 91 -11.00 -9.48 -2.43
N LEU A 92 -10.51 -9.96 -3.57
CA LEU A 92 -9.85 -9.14 -4.59
C LEU A 92 -10.91 -8.51 -5.51
N SER A 93 -11.53 -7.42 -5.06
CA SER A 93 -12.68 -6.82 -5.75
C SER A 93 -12.65 -5.31 -5.85
N ASN A 94 -11.57 -4.66 -5.40
CA ASN A 94 -11.43 -3.21 -5.44
C ASN A 94 -10.30 -2.79 -6.40
N ARG A 95 -10.35 -1.57 -6.90
CA ARG A 95 -9.34 -1.03 -7.83
C ARG A 95 -7.97 -0.98 -7.18
N PRO A 96 -6.87 -1.00 -7.95
CA PRO A 96 -5.55 -0.72 -7.41
C PRO A 96 -5.57 0.61 -6.67
N LEU A 97 -5.05 0.61 -5.46
CA LEU A 97 -4.97 1.79 -4.62
C LEU A 97 -3.60 2.40 -4.85
N SER A 98 -3.55 3.70 -5.06
CA SER A 98 -2.30 4.46 -5.13
C SER A 98 -2.51 5.77 -4.40
N ILE A 99 -1.43 6.27 -3.80
CA ILE A 99 -1.43 7.57 -3.14
C ILE A 99 -1.85 8.69 -4.11
N GLU A 100 -1.56 8.53 -5.40
CA GLU A 100 -1.99 9.48 -6.42
C GLU A 100 -3.51 9.50 -6.60
N ILE A 101 -4.16 8.33 -6.72
CA ILE A 101 -5.63 8.26 -6.84
C ILE A 101 -6.28 8.86 -5.59
N GLU A 102 -5.77 8.53 -4.41
CA GLU A 102 -6.28 9.06 -3.14
C GLU A 102 -6.13 10.59 -3.05
N ASN A 103 -4.95 11.13 -3.36
CA ASN A 103 -4.71 12.57 -3.34
C ASN A 103 -5.63 13.32 -4.31
N LEU A 104 -5.82 12.79 -5.52
CA LEU A 104 -6.70 13.40 -6.51
C LEU A 104 -8.16 13.38 -6.05
N GLU A 105 -8.62 12.29 -5.43
CA GLU A 105 -9.98 12.22 -4.89
C GLU A 105 -10.20 13.17 -3.72
N ASN A 106 -9.21 13.33 -2.86
CA ASN A 106 -9.23 14.31 -1.78
C ASN A 106 -9.34 15.75 -2.31
N GLU A 107 -8.68 16.02 -3.44
CA GLU A 107 -8.78 17.30 -4.17
C GLU A 107 -10.04 17.40 -5.07
N LYS A 108 -10.93 16.39 -5.04
CA LYS A 108 -12.15 16.28 -5.86
C LYS A 108 -11.87 16.27 -7.37
N ILE A 109 -10.69 15.81 -7.77
CA ILE A 109 -10.30 15.60 -9.17
C ILE A 109 -10.80 14.23 -9.63
N PRO A 110 -11.53 14.14 -10.75
CA PRO A 110 -12.12 12.88 -11.18
C PRO A 110 -11.04 11.91 -11.69
N THR A 111 -10.93 10.73 -11.07
CA THR A 111 -10.03 9.66 -11.50
C THR A 111 -10.65 8.75 -12.57
N HIS A 112 -11.99 8.74 -12.65
CA HIS A 112 -12.79 7.91 -13.56
C HIS A 112 -12.60 6.39 -13.42
N ILE A 113 -11.99 5.93 -12.32
CA ILE A 113 -11.84 4.49 -12.02
C ILE A 113 -12.82 4.14 -10.89
N PRO A 114 -13.83 3.29 -11.12
CA PRO A 114 -14.76 2.91 -10.05
C PRO A 114 -14.06 2.15 -8.92
N CYS A 115 -14.49 2.33 -7.66
CA CYS A 115 -13.89 1.61 -6.53
C CYS A 115 -13.98 0.09 -6.70
N CYS A 116 -15.16 -0.45 -7.04
CA CYS A 116 -15.37 -1.90 -7.22
C CYS A 116 -14.93 -2.42 -8.61
N TYR A 117 -13.75 -2.04 -9.08
CA TYR A 117 -13.24 -2.41 -10.39
C TYR A 117 -11.90 -3.14 -10.29
N THR A 118 -11.66 -4.13 -11.13
CA THR A 118 -10.38 -4.86 -11.19
C THR A 118 -9.99 -5.05 -12.65
N TYR A 119 -8.70 -5.13 -12.93
CA TYR A 119 -8.20 -5.23 -14.29
C TYR A 119 -7.79 -6.67 -14.61
N SER A 120 -8.23 -7.17 -15.77
CA SER A 120 -7.80 -8.46 -16.31
C SER A 120 -6.58 -8.34 -17.22
N THR A 121 -6.19 -7.13 -17.62
CA THR A 121 -5.03 -6.90 -18.48
C THR A 121 -4.15 -5.77 -17.95
N VAL A 122 -2.84 -5.87 -18.22
CA VAL A 122 -1.89 -4.78 -17.95
C VAL A 122 -2.22 -3.55 -18.79
N ASP A 123 -2.62 -3.74 -20.05
CA ASP A 123 -2.90 -2.63 -20.99
C ASP A 123 -4.03 -1.72 -20.47
N SER A 124 -5.12 -2.31 -19.96
CA SER A 124 -6.25 -1.53 -19.41
C SER A 124 -5.87 -0.80 -18.12
N TYR A 125 -5.08 -1.46 -17.26
CA TYR A 125 -4.57 -0.83 -16.05
C TYR A 125 -3.68 0.37 -16.35
N VAL A 126 -2.71 0.22 -17.25
CA VAL A 126 -1.78 1.29 -17.64
C VAL A 126 -2.53 2.44 -18.31
N ALA A 127 -3.49 2.15 -19.19
CA ALA A 127 -4.29 3.17 -19.85
C ALA A 127 -5.05 4.05 -18.84
N ASP A 128 -5.66 3.45 -17.82
CA ASP A 128 -6.38 4.22 -16.80
C ASP A 128 -5.43 5.00 -15.87
N MET A 129 -4.24 4.48 -15.52
CA MET A 129 -3.23 5.27 -14.81
C MET A 129 -2.79 6.50 -15.61
N LEU A 130 -2.59 6.36 -16.93
CA LEU A 130 -2.25 7.50 -17.79
C LEU A 130 -3.42 8.48 -17.93
N ARG A 131 -4.67 8.05 -17.80
CA ARG A 131 -5.85 8.94 -17.76
C ARG A 131 -5.96 9.70 -16.44
N VAL A 132 -5.57 9.09 -15.33
CA VAL A 132 -5.48 9.75 -14.02
C VAL A 132 -4.50 10.94 -14.10
N HIS A 133 -3.32 10.74 -14.70
CA HIS A 133 -2.36 11.82 -14.92
C HIS A 133 -2.90 12.95 -15.84
N ASP A 134 -3.64 12.63 -16.90
CA ASP A 134 -4.30 13.66 -17.71
C ASP A 134 -5.31 14.45 -16.87
N SER A 135 -6.09 13.76 -16.05
CA SER A 135 -7.11 14.41 -15.23
C SER A 135 -6.47 15.39 -14.25
N ARG A 136 -5.35 15.00 -13.65
CA ARG A 136 -4.52 15.90 -12.83
C ARG A 136 -4.09 17.14 -13.61
N LEU A 137 -3.51 16.98 -14.80
CA LEU A 137 -3.07 18.13 -15.61
C LEU A 137 -4.21 19.06 -16.01
N ARG A 138 -5.42 18.52 -16.23
CA ARG A 138 -6.61 19.30 -16.62
C ARG A 138 -7.24 20.05 -15.45
N HIS A 139 -7.27 19.47 -14.26
CA HIS A 139 -8.05 19.98 -13.14
C HIS A 139 -7.21 20.59 -12.01
N GLN A 140 -5.89 20.38 -12.00
CA GLN A 140 -4.96 20.88 -10.99
C GLN A 140 -3.96 21.89 -11.60
N PRO A 141 -4.37 23.13 -11.93
CA PRO A 141 -3.50 24.10 -12.59
C PRO A 141 -2.28 24.51 -11.73
N ASN A 142 -2.38 24.38 -10.41
CA ASN A 142 -1.26 24.57 -9.47
C ASN A 142 -0.25 23.40 -9.45
N ALA A 143 -0.50 22.30 -10.19
CA ALA A 143 0.46 21.21 -10.35
C ALA A 143 1.64 21.59 -11.28
N VAL A 144 1.54 22.72 -11.97
CA VAL A 144 2.51 23.22 -12.93
C VAL A 144 3.13 24.50 -12.38
N ASN A 145 4.45 24.52 -12.25
CA ASN A 145 5.16 25.68 -11.71
C ASN A 145 5.40 26.77 -12.76
N ASN A 146 5.59 26.37 -14.02
CA ASN A 146 5.81 27.26 -15.16
C ASN A 146 5.55 26.54 -16.50
N LEU A 147 5.63 27.28 -17.62
CA LEU A 147 5.36 26.72 -18.95
C LEU A 147 6.29 25.56 -19.32
N GLN A 148 7.55 25.60 -18.91
CA GLN A 148 8.52 24.55 -19.20
C GLN A 148 8.20 23.25 -18.44
N ASP A 149 7.82 23.37 -17.16
CA ASP A 149 7.31 22.26 -16.35
C ASP A 149 6.04 21.66 -16.97
N CYS A 150 5.11 22.51 -17.44
CA CYS A 150 3.91 22.07 -18.16
C CYS A 150 4.26 21.23 -19.40
N ALA A 151 5.13 21.77 -20.26
CA ALA A 151 5.58 21.12 -21.48
C ALA A 151 6.30 19.79 -21.16
N TYR A 152 7.10 19.76 -20.10
CA TYR A 152 7.77 18.55 -19.65
C TYR A 152 6.78 17.48 -19.17
N GLN A 153 5.83 17.83 -18.30
CA GLN A 153 4.83 16.88 -17.82
C GLN A 153 3.94 16.33 -18.96
N MET A 154 3.48 17.20 -19.87
CA MET A 154 2.68 16.79 -21.03
C MET A 154 3.47 15.93 -22.01
N SER A 155 4.71 16.30 -22.32
CA SER A 155 5.57 15.51 -23.23
C SER A 155 5.96 14.17 -22.62
N ALA A 156 6.24 14.12 -21.31
CA ALA A 156 6.47 12.88 -20.59
C ALA A 156 5.24 11.96 -20.66
N LEU A 157 4.04 12.49 -20.42
CA LEU A 157 2.81 11.71 -20.49
C LEU A 157 2.51 11.20 -21.90
N ALA A 158 2.77 12.02 -22.93
CA ALA A 158 2.67 11.62 -24.33
C ALA A 158 3.70 10.52 -24.69
N ALA A 159 4.94 10.66 -24.22
CA ALA A 159 5.99 9.66 -24.42
C ALA A 159 5.66 8.35 -23.70
N MET A 160 5.16 8.39 -22.46
CA MET A 160 4.71 7.22 -21.72
C MET A 160 3.61 6.47 -22.48
N ARG A 161 2.65 7.19 -23.07
CA ARG A 161 1.61 6.57 -23.91
C ARG A 161 2.17 5.90 -25.16
N ALA A 162 3.07 6.58 -25.87
CA ALA A 162 3.66 6.06 -27.10
C ALA A 162 4.56 4.85 -26.85
N THR A 163 5.24 4.82 -25.70
CA THR A 163 6.25 3.81 -25.37
C THR A 163 5.77 2.73 -24.41
N ALA A 164 4.58 2.85 -23.80
CA ALA A 164 4.06 1.91 -22.81
C ALA A 164 4.17 0.44 -23.27
N VAL A 165 3.81 0.17 -24.52
CA VAL A 165 3.83 -1.18 -25.10
C VAL A 165 5.22 -1.81 -25.16
N LEU A 166 6.30 -1.00 -25.13
CA LEU A 166 7.68 -1.48 -25.13
C LEU A 166 8.14 -1.96 -23.75
N PHE A 167 7.50 -1.46 -22.68
CA PHE A 167 7.84 -1.83 -21.31
C PHE A 167 7.14 -3.11 -20.83
N PHE A 168 6.17 -3.62 -21.60
CA PHE A 168 5.42 -4.81 -21.22
C PHE A 168 5.58 -5.92 -22.26
N ARG A 169 5.94 -7.11 -21.78
CA ARG A 169 5.95 -8.31 -22.63
C ARG A 169 4.52 -8.73 -22.94
N GLY A 170 4.22 -8.87 -24.23
CA GLY A 170 2.90 -9.30 -24.71
C GLY A 170 2.42 -10.62 -24.11
N ASP A 171 3.35 -11.54 -23.83
CA ASP A 171 3.09 -12.86 -23.23
C ASP A 171 2.48 -12.77 -21.83
N PHE A 172 2.72 -11.67 -21.11
CA PHE A 172 2.29 -11.46 -19.72
C PHE A 172 1.13 -10.46 -19.57
N ARG A 173 0.47 -10.07 -20.68
CA ARG A 173 -0.64 -9.09 -20.65
C ARG A 173 -1.76 -9.47 -19.68
N ARG A 174 -2.02 -10.78 -19.51
CA ARG A 174 -3.08 -11.33 -18.65
C ARG A 174 -2.54 -12.04 -17.40
N GLY A 175 -1.30 -11.74 -17.03
CA GLY A 175 -0.61 -12.34 -15.88
C GLY A 175 0.53 -13.30 -16.28
N PRO A 176 1.11 -14.02 -15.31
CA PRO A 176 0.66 -14.13 -13.93
C PRO A 176 0.78 -12.80 -13.17
N PHE A 177 -0.25 -12.43 -12.43
CA PHE A 177 -0.21 -11.26 -11.54
C PHE A 177 0.31 -11.71 -10.18
N VAL A 178 1.18 -10.93 -9.56
CA VAL A 178 1.82 -11.30 -8.29
C VAL A 178 1.56 -10.22 -7.26
N PHE A 179 1.17 -10.63 -6.04
CA PHE A 179 1.04 -9.71 -4.91
C PHE A 179 2.41 -9.13 -4.53
N THR A 180 2.47 -7.82 -4.31
CA THR A 180 3.70 -7.10 -3.98
C THR A 180 3.51 -6.29 -2.72
N LEU A 181 4.50 -6.34 -1.82
CA LEU A 181 4.56 -5.50 -0.62
C LEU A 181 5.11 -4.13 -1.02
N THR A 182 4.36 -3.06 -0.77
CA THR A 182 4.71 -1.72 -1.28
C THR A 182 5.32 -0.79 -0.25
N ASP A 183 5.23 -1.11 1.03
CA ASP A 183 5.93 -0.41 2.09
C ASP A 183 6.76 -1.37 2.95
N LEU A 184 7.98 -1.62 2.49
CA LEU A 184 9.03 -2.38 3.19
C LEU A 184 9.91 -1.48 4.07
N HIS A 185 9.36 -0.38 4.59
CA HIS A 185 10.09 0.44 5.54
C HIS A 185 10.30 -0.29 6.87
N GLN A 186 11.46 -0.09 7.50
CA GLN A 186 11.85 -0.78 8.75
C GLN A 186 10.83 -0.62 9.88
N SER A 187 10.05 0.47 9.91
CA SER A 187 9.01 0.69 10.93
C SER A 187 7.83 -0.27 10.82
N ASN A 188 7.70 -0.95 9.70
CA ASN A 188 6.57 -1.81 9.38
C ASN A 188 6.92 -3.29 9.50
N ILE A 189 8.21 -3.60 9.69
CA ILE A 189 8.73 -4.96 9.82
C ILE A 189 9.02 -5.21 11.29
N PHE A 190 8.31 -6.19 11.86
CA PHE A 190 8.55 -6.64 13.23
C PHE A 190 9.47 -7.84 13.19
N VAL A 191 10.49 -7.78 14.03
CA VAL A 191 11.51 -8.81 14.12
C VAL A 191 11.75 -9.23 15.56
N ASP A 192 12.26 -10.45 15.75
CA ASP A 192 12.77 -10.90 17.04
C ASP A 192 14.19 -10.36 17.33
N GLU A 193 14.79 -10.82 18.43
CA GLU A 193 16.15 -10.41 18.84
C GLU A 193 17.24 -10.75 17.81
N ASN A 194 17.00 -11.77 16.97
CA ASN A 194 17.91 -12.26 15.93
C ASN A 194 17.57 -11.71 14.53
N TRP A 195 16.66 -10.74 14.46
CA TRP A 195 16.16 -10.11 13.23
C TRP A 195 15.37 -11.06 12.31
N HIS A 196 14.81 -12.14 12.84
CA HIS A 196 13.84 -12.95 12.09
C HIS A 196 12.49 -12.23 12.03
N ILE A 197 11.87 -12.22 10.85
CA ILE A 197 10.60 -11.51 10.64
C ILE A 197 9.47 -12.28 11.32
N THR A 198 8.85 -11.67 12.33
CA THR A 198 7.72 -12.26 13.07
C THR A 198 6.38 -11.79 12.54
N SER A 199 6.30 -10.54 12.09
CA SER A 199 5.12 -9.99 11.45
C SER A 199 5.48 -8.78 10.58
N HIS A 200 4.69 -8.57 9.53
CA HIS A 200 4.73 -7.34 8.74
C HIS A 200 3.40 -6.62 8.94
N VAL A 201 3.45 -5.35 9.34
CA VAL A 201 2.25 -4.52 9.36
C VAL A 201 2.20 -3.78 8.04
N LEU A 202 1.28 -4.21 7.20
CA LEU A 202 0.79 -3.40 6.10
C LEU A 202 -0.04 -2.28 6.72
N TRP A 203 0.56 -1.09 6.87
CA TRP A 203 -0.18 0.09 7.28
C TRP A 203 -1.10 0.47 6.12
N ILE A 204 -2.33 -0.06 6.15
CA ILE A 204 -3.42 0.31 5.25
C ILE A 204 -3.87 1.78 5.47
N TRP A 205 -3.21 2.55 6.34
CA TRP A 205 -3.71 3.83 6.87
C TRP A 205 -2.72 5.01 6.76
N ASN A 206 -1.58 4.86 6.08
CA ASN A 206 -0.72 6.00 5.69
C ASN A 206 -0.72 6.20 4.16
N GLY A 207 -1.90 6.10 3.54
CA GLY A 207 -2.10 6.07 2.09
C GLY A 207 -2.20 4.64 1.60
N LEU A 208 -3.41 4.21 1.22
CA LEU A 208 -3.74 2.80 0.98
C LEU A 208 -2.80 2.18 -0.06
N ALA A 209 -2.15 1.09 0.38
CA ALA A 209 -1.06 0.41 -0.28
C ALA A 209 -1.24 0.21 -1.79
N LEU A 210 -0.34 0.86 -2.51
CA LEU A 210 0.14 0.58 -3.86
C LEU A 210 0.21 -0.94 -4.09
N ALA A 211 -0.19 -1.37 -5.28
CA ALA A 211 0.32 -2.58 -5.94
C ALA A 211 0.75 -2.12 -7.33
N GLN A 212 1.80 -1.30 -7.38
CA GLN A 212 2.40 -0.88 -8.64
C GLN A 212 3.64 -1.73 -8.91
N LEU A 213 3.56 -2.49 -10.00
CA LEU A 213 4.64 -3.16 -10.69
C LEU A 213 5.95 -2.36 -10.63
N LYS A 214 6.91 -2.82 -9.82
CA LYS A 214 8.32 -2.44 -9.97
C LYS A 214 9.08 -3.71 -10.35
N TRP A 215 9.34 -3.85 -11.65
CA TRP A 215 10.26 -4.85 -12.16
C TRP A 215 11.67 -4.54 -11.66
N LEU A 216 12.25 -5.46 -10.89
CA LEU A 216 13.68 -5.55 -10.66
C LEU A 216 14.19 -6.70 -11.52
N ASN A 217 14.66 -6.38 -12.72
CA ASN A 217 15.48 -7.28 -13.54
C ASN A 217 16.35 -6.42 -14.44
N LEU A 218 17.40 -5.85 -13.87
CA LEU A 218 18.64 -5.53 -14.57
C LEU A 218 19.75 -5.68 -13.53
N LEU A 219 20.79 -6.45 -13.90
CA LEU A 219 21.99 -6.84 -13.13
C LEU A 219 22.00 -8.23 -12.47
N THR A 220 21.49 -9.25 -13.16
CA THR A 220 22.28 -10.49 -13.34
C THR A 220 22.18 -10.90 -14.80
N GLY A 221 23.30 -10.76 -15.50
CA GLY A 221 23.44 -10.76 -16.95
C GLY A 221 24.51 -9.75 -17.34
#